data_AF-A0A5U9LIW3-F1
#
_entry.id   AF-A0A5U9LIW3-F1
#
_cell.length_a   1.000
_cell.length_b   1.000
_cell.length_c   1.000
_cell.angle_alpha   90.00
_cell.angle_beta   90.00
_cell.angle_gamma   90.00
#
_symmetry.space_group_name_H-M   'P 1'
#
loop_
_entity.id
_entity.type
_entity.pdbx_description
1 polymer ?
#
loop_
_entity_poly.entity_id
_entity_poly.type
_entity_poly.pdbx_seq_one_letter_code
_entity_poly.pdbx_strand_id
1 'polypeptide(L)'
;MLRHIQNSLGSVYRSNTATPQGQIIHHRNFQSQFDTTGNTLYNNCWVCSLNVIKSRDGNNYSALEDITSDNQAFNNILEGIDIIECENLLKEMNVQKIPESSLFTNIKEALQAEVFNSTVEDDFESFISYELQNHGPLMLIRPSLGSECLHAECIVGYDSEVKKVLIYDSMNTSPEWQSNIDVYDKLTLAFNDKYKNEDCSICGLYYDGVYEPKPLHSSSWKDWCTIL
;
A
#
# COMPACT_ATOMS: atom_id res chain seq x y z
N MET A 1 22.03 -22.37 15.10
CA MET A 1 22.43 -22.81 13.73
C MET A 1 21.59 -22.01 12.72
N LEU A 2 21.78 -20.68 12.69
CA LEU A 2 20.96 -19.68 11.97
C LEU A 2 21.81 -19.06 10.84
N ARG A 3 21.96 -19.77 9.72
CA ARG A 3 22.77 -19.29 8.57
C ARG A 3 22.24 -19.66 7.18
N HIS A 4 20.94 -19.90 7.03
CA HIS A 4 20.39 -20.37 5.74
C HIS A 4 19.22 -19.57 5.14
N ILE A 5 19.03 -18.31 5.55
CA ILE A 5 18.13 -17.40 4.81
C ILE A 5 18.94 -16.24 4.24
N GLN A 6 19.88 -16.54 3.33
CA GLN A 6 20.66 -15.51 2.66
C GLN A 6 20.71 -15.63 1.13
N ASN A 7 19.93 -16.53 0.51
CA ASN A 7 19.90 -16.65 -0.95
C ASN A 7 18.48 -16.90 -1.44
N SER A 8 17.68 -15.83 -1.51
CA SER A 8 16.56 -15.72 -2.44
C SER A 8 16.33 -14.25 -2.78
N LEU A 9 17.39 -13.56 -3.19
CA LEU A 9 17.27 -12.26 -3.86
C LEU A 9 16.78 -12.53 -5.29
N GLY A 10 15.46 -12.52 -5.46
CA GLY A 10 14.81 -12.59 -6.75
C GLY A 10 15.30 -11.46 -7.67
N SER A 11 15.39 -11.77 -8.96
CA SER A 11 15.81 -10.89 -10.04
C SER A 11 15.11 -9.52 -9.98
N VAL A 12 15.89 -8.45 -9.78
CA VAL A 12 15.43 -7.06 -9.88
C VAL A 12 15.12 -6.77 -11.35
N TYR A 13 13.85 -6.80 -11.74
CA TYR A 13 13.42 -6.24 -13.03
C TYR A 13 13.50 -4.71 -12.95
N ARG A 14 14.65 -4.15 -13.37
CA ARG A 14 14.78 -2.71 -13.60
C ARG A 14 14.15 -2.36 -14.94
N SER A 15 12.89 -1.92 -14.91
CA SER A 15 12.26 -1.20 -16.01
C SER A 15 12.35 0.30 -15.75
N ASN A 16 13.37 0.95 -16.32
CA ASN A 16 13.37 2.42 -16.44
C ASN A 16 12.59 2.79 -17.70
N THR A 17 11.28 2.89 -17.57
CA THR A 17 10.42 3.51 -18.58
C THR A 17 9.89 4.81 -17.99
N ALA A 18 10.13 5.93 -18.69
CA ALA A 18 9.48 7.19 -18.37
C ALA A 18 7.97 6.95 -18.28
N THR A 19 7.36 7.30 -17.14
CA THR A 19 5.92 7.19 -16.93
C THR A 19 5.20 8.07 -17.96
N PRO A 20 4.28 7.52 -18.77
CA PRO A 20 3.38 8.29 -19.62
C PRO A 20 2.62 9.34 -18.81
N GLN A 21 2.24 10.43 -19.46
CA GLN A 21 1.37 11.46 -18.86
C GLN A 21 0.06 10.79 -18.44
N GLY A 22 -0.26 10.77 -17.14
CA GLY A 22 -1.44 10.09 -16.59
C GLY A 22 -1.17 8.83 -15.76
N GLN A 23 0.10 8.39 -15.66
CA GLN A 23 0.48 7.23 -14.86
C GLN A 23 1.37 7.64 -13.67
N ILE A 24 1.04 7.17 -12.47
CA ILE A 24 1.87 7.34 -11.27
C ILE A 24 2.24 5.95 -10.77
N ILE A 25 3.53 5.62 -10.75
CA ILE A 25 4.03 4.34 -10.23
C ILE A 25 5.20 4.60 -9.30
N HIS A 26 5.10 4.10 -8.06
CA HIS A 26 6.20 4.13 -7.11
C HIS A 26 7.05 2.86 -7.19
N HIS A 27 8.37 3.01 -7.22
CA HIS A 27 9.29 1.87 -7.20
C HIS A 27 9.54 1.40 -5.75
N ARG A 28 8.77 0.41 -5.31
CA ARG A 28 8.90 -0.27 -4.01
C ARG A 28 9.21 -1.74 -4.20
N ASN A 29 9.85 -2.39 -3.22
CA ASN A 29 10.09 -3.82 -3.29
C ASN A 29 8.84 -4.60 -2.88
N PHE A 30 8.48 -5.64 -3.64
CA PHE A 30 7.40 -6.54 -3.29
C PHE A 30 7.90 -7.66 -2.37
N GLN A 31 7.09 -8.05 -1.38
CA GLN A 31 7.34 -9.19 -0.51
C GLN A 31 6.05 -10.00 -0.38
N SER A 32 6.13 -11.30 -0.66
CA SER A 32 5.03 -12.24 -0.41
C SER A 32 5.11 -12.76 1.02
N GLN A 33 3.95 -13.06 1.61
CA GLN A 33 3.86 -13.71 2.93
C GLN A 33 3.89 -15.24 2.82
N PHE A 34 4.05 -15.79 1.61
CA PHE A 34 4.37 -17.20 1.39
C PHE A 34 5.87 -17.46 1.55
N ASP A 35 6.22 -18.68 1.95
CA ASP A 35 7.61 -19.13 1.84
C ASP A 35 8.05 -19.26 0.37
N THR A 36 9.35 -19.48 0.16
CA THR A 36 9.93 -19.61 -1.20
C THR A 36 9.41 -20.80 -1.99
N THR A 37 8.77 -21.77 -1.32
CA THR A 37 8.19 -22.96 -1.97
C THR A 37 6.71 -22.77 -2.31
N GLY A 38 6.08 -21.72 -1.79
CA GLY A 38 4.64 -21.46 -1.90
C GLY A 38 3.77 -22.38 -1.05
N ASN A 39 4.34 -23.21 -0.17
CA ASN A 39 3.60 -24.22 0.57
C ASN A 39 3.21 -23.76 1.99
N THR A 40 3.93 -22.77 2.54
CA THR A 40 3.65 -22.21 3.86
C THR A 40 3.13 -20.79 3.70
N LEU A 41 1.95 -20.54 4.24
CA LEU A 41 1.37 -19.21 4.36
C LEU A 41 1.59 -18.67 5.77
N TYR A 42 2.25 -17.52 5.89
CA TYR A 42 2.41 -16.81 7.16
C TYR A 42 1.43 -15.63 7.26
N ASN A 43 1.06 -15.23 8.47
CA ASN A 43 0.28 -14.02 8.74
C ASN A 43 1.17 -12.75 8.75
N ASN A 44 2.04 -12.61 7.75
CA ASN A 44 3.02 -11.52 7.65
C ASN A 44 2.51 -10.28 6.87
N CYS A 45 1.22 -10.21 6.52
CA CYS A 45 0.66 -9.10 5.73
C CYS A 45 1.02 -7.72 6.31
N TRP A 46 0.99 -7.58 7.64
CA TRP A 46 1.35 -6.35 8.34
C TRP A 46 2.81 -5.93 8.09
N VAL A 47 3.78 -6.85 8.18
CA VAL A 47 5.20 -6.58 7.91
C VAL A 47 5.42 -6.25 6.43
N CYS A 48 4.82 -7.04 5.54
CA CYS A 48 4.97 -6.85 4.11
C CYS A 48 4.46 -5.46 3.68
N SER A 49 3.27 -5.07 4.14
CA SER A 49 2.69 -3.76 3.83
C SER A 49 3.48 -2.60 4.44
N LEU A 50 3.92 -2.71 5.71
CA LEU A 50 4.81 -1.72 6.34
C LEU A 50 6.11 -1.55 5.55
N ASN A 51 6.75 -2.66 5.15
CA ASN A 51 7.95 -2.60 4.33
C ASN A 51 7.70 -1.88 3.00
N VAL A 52 6.57 -2.13 2.33
CA VAL A 52 6.22 -1.46 1.07
C VAL A 52 6.14 0.05 1.25
N ILE A 53 5.40 0.56 2.25
CA ILE A 53 5.21 2.02 2.42
C ILE A 53 6.42 2.74 3.04
N LYS A 54 7.28 2.04 3.79
CA LYS A 54 8.50 2.64 4.40
C LYS A 54 9.75 2.52 3.54
N SER A 55 9.85 1.49 2.69
CA SER A 55 11.00 1.33 1.80
C SER A 55 11.08 2.42 0.73
N ARG A 56 12.22 2.52 0.04
CA ARG A 56 12.45 3.43 -1.09
C ARG A 56 13.30 2.75 -2.15
N ASP A 57 13.09 3.15 -3.40
CA ASP A 57 13.90 2.78 -4.57
C ASP A 57 14.15 1.27 -4.75
N GLY A 58 13.13 0.47 -4.47
CA GLY A 58 13.19 -0.99 -4.61
C GLY A 58 14.04 -1.73 -3.57
N ASN A 59 14.47 -1.07 -2.50
CA ASN A 59 15.12 -1.73 -1.36
C ASN A 59 14.11 -2.21 -0.31
N ASN A 60 14.58 -2.95 0.70
CA ASN A 60 13.79 -3.21 1.91
C ASN A 60 14.01 -2.09 2.94
N TYR A 61 13.03 -1.90 3.82
CA TYR A 61 13.15 -0.95 4.92
C TYR A 61 14.19 -1.43 5.94
N SER A 62 15.09 -0.55 6.38
CA SER A 62 16.26 -0.94 7.17
C SER A 62 15.93 -1.36 8.60
N ALA A 63 14.85 -0.85 9.19
CA ALA A 63 14.44 -1.19 10.56
C ALA A 63 13.53 -2.42 10.63
N LEU A 64 13.38 -3.18 9.54
CA LEU A 64 12.54 -4.37 9.50
C LEU A 64 13.04 -5.46 10.46
N GLU A 65 14.36 -5.59 10.61
CA GLU A 65 14.98 -6.57 11.53
C GLU A 65 14.64 -6.25 12.99
N ASP A 66 14.62 -4.97 13.37
CA ASP A 66 14.28 -4.55 14.73
C ASP A 66 12.80 -4.84 15.07
N ILE A 67 11.91 -4.67 14.10
CA ILE A 67 10.46 -4.90 14.27
C ILE A 67 10.14 -6.40 14.37
N THR A 68 10.92 -7.24 13.69
CA THR A 68 10.66 -8.68 13.58
C THR A 68 11.44 -9.53 14.59
N SER A 69 12.44 -8.95 15.26
CA SER A 69 13.25 -9.64 16.27
C SER A 69 12.40 -10.05 17.47
N ASP A 70 12.38 -11.35 17.78
CA ASP A 70 11.61 -11.96 18.87
C ASP A 70 10.08 -11.70 18.84
N ASN A 71 9.55 -11.22 17.70
CA ASN A 71 8.12 -10.99 17.53
C ASN A 71 7.39 -12.31 17.19
N GLN A 72 6.52 -12.77 18.07
CA GLN A 72 5.78 -14.03 17.91
C GLN A 72 4.78 -14.01 16.75
N ALA A 73 4.36 -12.83 16.29
CA ALA A 73 3.50 -12.69 15.12
C ALA A 73 4.26 -12.83 13.79
N PHE A 74 5.58 -12.63 13.79
CA PHE A 74 6.40 -12.78 12.59
C PHE A 74 6.65 -14.26 12.26
N ASN A 75 6.41 -14.64 11.00
CA ASN A 75 6.46 -16.03 10.52
C ASN A 75 5.53 -16.98 11.28
N ASN A 76 4.42 -16.46 11.80
CA ASN A 76 3.39 -17.26 12.45
C ASN A 76 2.35 -17.74 11.44
N ILE A 77 1.94 -19.01 11.54
CA ILE A 77 0.99 -19.65 10.64
C ILE A 77 -0.46 -19.52 11.17
N LEU A 78 -0.62 -19.37 12.49
CA LEU A 78 -1.93 -19.37 13.14
C LEU A 78 -2.56 -17.98 13.14
N GLU A 79 -1.86 -17.00 13.72
CA GLU A 79 -2.38 -15.66 13.94
C GLU A 79 -1.32 -14.61 13.60
N GLY A 80 -1.77 -13.41 13.21
CA GLY A 80 -0.91 -12.27 12.92
C GLY A 80 -0.63 -11.43 14.15
N ILE A 81 -0.26 -10.17 13.92
CA ILE A 81 -0.08 -9.17 14.99
C ILE A 81 -1.43 -8.79 15.61
N ASP A 82 -1.45 -8.60 16.93
CA ASP A 82 -2.62 -8.08 17.63
C ASP A 82 -2.96 -6.66 17.15
N ILE A 83 -4.26 -6.31 17.15
CA ILE A 83 -4.73 -5.02 16.64
C ILE A 83 -4.16 -3.85 17.45
N ILE A 84 -4.14 -3.94 18.78
CA ILE A 84 -3.64 -2.87 19.66
C ILE A 84 -2.13 -2.73 19.51
N GLU A 85 -1.42 -3.86 19.40
CA GLU A 85 0.02 -3.86 19.14
C GLU A 85 0.35 -3.21 17.78
N CYS A 86 -0.42 -3.54 16.75
CA CYS A 86 -0.29 -2.95 15.42
C CYS A 86 -0.56 -1.44 15.42
N GLU A 87 -1.62 -0.96 16.09
CA GLU A 87 -1.91 0.48 16.20
C GLU A 87 -0.75 1.26 16.85
N ASN A 88 -0.09 0.68 17.84
CA ASN A 88 1.06 1.31 18.50
C ASN A 88 2.29 1.30 17.59
N LEU A 89 2.56 0.18 16.91
CA LEU A 89 3.65 0.06 15.94
C LEU A 89 3.51 1.10 14.81
N LEU A 90 2.29 1.31 14.29
CA LEU A 90 2.03 2.32 13.27
C LEU A 90 2.44 3.73 13.74
N LYS A 91 2.13 4.08 14.98
CA LYS A 91 2.51 5.38 15.57
C LYS A 91 4.03 5.50 15.72
N GLU A 92 4.70 4.45 16.23
CA GLU A 92 6.16 4.42 16.40
C GLU A 92 6.89 4.58 15.06
N MET A 93 6.35 3.98 14.01
CA MET A 93 6.93 4.04 12.66
C MET A 93 6.54 5.30 11.87
N ASN A 94 5.83 6.25 12.49
CA ASN A 94 5.28 7.44 11.85
C ASN A 94 4.42 7.09 10.60
N VAL A 95 3.59 6.05 10.73
CA VAL A 95 2.59 5.67 9.74
C VAL A 95 1.24 6.22 10.22
N GLN A 96 0.61 7.05 9.38
CA GLN A 96 -0.57 7.83 9.77
C GLN A 96 -1.71 7.55 8.80
N LYS A 97 -2.97 7.67 9.28
CA LYS A 97 -4.12 7.67 8.38
C LYS A 97 -4.01 8.87 7.44
N ILE A 98 -4.43 8.71 6.18
CA ILE A 98 -4.48 9.84 5.24
C ILE A 98 -5.36 10.97 5.80
N PRO A 99 -5.03 12.24 5.53
CA PRO A 99 -5.81 13.37 6.04
C PRO A 99 -7.20 13.41 5.41
N GLU A 100 -8.16 13.94 6.15
CA GLU A 100 -9.50 14.22 5.63
C GLU A 100 -9.42 15.29 4.51
N SER A 101 -10.06 15.00 3.37
CA SER A 101 -10.13 15.87 2.21
C SER A 101 -11.52 15.82 1.58
N SER A 102 -11.86 16.81 0.75
CA SER A 102 -13.14 16.80 0.03
C SER A 102 -13.26 15.61 -0.93
N LEU A 103 -12.17 15.27 -1.64
CA LEU A 103 -12.12 14.08 -2.49
C LEU A 103 -12.36 12.81 -1.67
N PHE A 104 -11.70 12.69 -0.52
CA PHE A 104 -11.87 11.52 0.34
C PHE A 104 -13.27 11.45 0.96
N THR A 105 -13.88 12.59 1.27
CA THR A 105 -15.27 12.67 1.77
C THR A 105 -16.24 12.15 0.72
N ASN A 106 -16.15 12.61 -0.53
CA ASN A 106 -16.99 12.14 -1.64
C ASN A 106 -16.86 10.62 -1.83
N ILE A 107 -15.64 10.10 -1.80
CA ILE A 107 -15.39 8.66 -1.93
C ILE A 107 -15.99 7.88 -0.76
N LYS A 108 -15.81 8.34 0.48
CA LYS A 108 -16.42 7.67 1.64
C LYS A 108 -17.95 7.66 1.57
N GLU A 109 -18.59 8.75 1.13
CA GLU A 109 -20.04 8.79 0.94
C GLU A 109 -20.51 7.81 -0.13
N ALA A 110 -19.80 7.71 -1.25
CA ALA A 110 -20.09 6.73 -2.29
C ALA A 110 -19.91 5.28 -1.80
N LEU A 111 -18.86 5.02 -1.00
CA LEU A 111 -18.58 3.70 -0.42
C LEU A 111 -19.67 3.27 0.56
N GLN A 112 -20.22 4.20 1.35
CA GLN A 112 -21.38 3.93 2.22
C GLN A 112 -22.62 3.51 1.41
N ALA A 113 -22.80 4.09 0.22
CA ALA A 113 -23.90 3.76 -0.67
C ALA A 113 -23.65 2.51 -1.54
N GLU A 114 -22.43 1.93 -1.52
CA GLU A 114 -21.99 0.84 -2.42
C GLU A 114 -22.23 1.18 -3.91
N VAL A 115 -22.09 2.46 -4.30
CA VAL A 115 -22.32 2.94 -5.68
C VAL A 115 -21.01 3.16 -6.41
N PHE A 116 -20.82 2.55 -7.57
CA PHE A 116 -19.72 2.83 -8.48
C PHE A 116 -20.24 3.12 -9.90
N ASN A 117 -20.40 4.40 -10.20
CA ASN A 117 -20.79 4.90 -11.52
C ASN A 117 -19.67 5.78 -12.10
N SER A 118 -19.82 6.29 -13.33
CA SER A 118 -18.77 7.06 -14.00
C SER A 118 -18.29 8.28 -13.20
N THR A 119 -19.20 8.99 -12.51
CA THR A 119 -18.82 10.14 -11.67
C THR A 119 -18.01 9.70 -10.45
N VAL A 120 -18.41 8.60 -9.81
CA VAL A 120 -17.64 8.03 -8.69
C VAL A 120 -16.29 7.50 -9.16
N GLU A 121 -16.21 6.93 -10.36
CA GLU A 121 -14.95 6.45 -10.94
C GLU A 121 -13.98 7.60 -11.26
N ASP A 122 -14.48 8.73 -11.76
CA ASP A 122 -13.67 9.94 -12.01
C ASP A 122 -13.15 10.55 -10.69
N ASP A 123 -13.99 10.58 -9.65
CA ASP A 123 -13.58 10.99 -8.30
C ASP A 123 -12.56 10.01 -7.70
N PHE A 124 -12.72 8.70 -7.94
CA PHE A 124 -11.82 7.64 -7.47
C PHE A 124 -10.44 7.77 -8.12
N GLU A 125 -10.39 7.98 -9.43
CA GLU A 125 -9.16 8.28 -10.17
C GLU A 125 -8.44 9.49 -9.58
N SER A 126 -9.18 10.59 -9.35
CA SER A 126 -8.63 11.82 -8.80
C SER A 126 -8.09 11.63 -7.39
N PHE A 127 -8.83 10.89 -6.55
CA PHE A 127 -8.46 10.57 -5.18
C PHE A 127 -7.18 9.73 -5.14
N ILE A 128 -7.14 8.58 -5.83
CA ILE A 128 -5.96 7.69 -5.81
C ILE A 128 -4.73 8.42 -6.38
N SER A 129 -4.89 9.16 -7.48
CA SER A 129 -3.78 9.91 -8.09
C SER A 129 -3.25 11.01 -7.16
N TYR A 130 -4.13 11.75 -6.50
CA TYR A 130 -3.76 12.79 -5.55
C TYR A 130 -2.98 12.23 -4.35
N GLU A 131 -3.50 11.17 -3.74
CA GLU A 131 -2.87 10.54 -2.58
C GLU A 131 -1.52 9.93 -2.95
N LEU A 132 -1.42 9.21 -4.08
CA LEU A 132 -0.15 8.65 -4.55
C LEU A 132 0.89 9.72 -4.86
N GLN A 133 0.47 10.87 -5.40
CA GLN A 133 1.39 11.96 -5.72
C GLN A 133 1.93 12.64 -4.45
N ASN A 134 1.06 12.95 -3.49
CA ASN A 134 1.38 13.80 -2.34
C ASN A 134 1.83 13.01 -1.11
N HIS A 135 1.28 11.83 -0.88
CA HIS A 135 1.52 10.99 0.29
C HIS A 135 2.27 9.69 -0.02
N GLY A 136 2.49 9.40 -1.31
CA GLY A 136 3.20 8.21 -1.76
C GLY A 136 2.32 6.96 -1.71
N PRO A 137 2.93 5.76 -1.69
CA PRO A 137 2.19 4.50 -1.58
C PRO A 137 1.34 4.44 -0.31
N LEU A 138 0.13 3.90 -0.45
CA LEU A 138 -0.83 3.79 0.63
C LEU A 138 -0.94 2.34 1.10
N MET A 139 -1.09 2.15 2.40
CA MET A 139 -1.44 0.86 2.99
C MET A 139 -2.93 0.87 3.35
N LEU A 140 -3.67 -0.10 2.85
CA LEU A 140 -5.07 -0.34 3.19
C LEU A 140 -5.13 -1.44 4.26
N ILE A 141 -5.69 -1.11 5.42
CA ILE A 141 -6.08 -2.09 6.44
C ILE A 141 -7.60 -2.26 6.35
N ARG A 142 -8.05 -3.50 6.13
CA ARG A 142 -9.47 -3.83 5.92
C ARG A 142 -9.82 -5.21 6.50
N PRO A 143 -11.11 -5.51 6.74
CA PRO A 143 -11.55 -6.89 6.94
C PRO A 143 -11.11 -7.81 5.79
N SER A 144 -10.71 -9.04 6.12
CA SER A 144 -10.38 -10.05 5.12
C SER A 144 -11.65 -10.54 4.39
N LEU A 145 -11.50 -10.94 3.12
CA LEU A 145 -12.62 -11.43 2.30
C LEU A 145 -13.03 -12.88 2.62
N GLY A 146 -12.14 -13.66 3.22
CA GLY A 146 -12.33 -15.09 3.46
C GLY A 146 -11.79 -15.58 4.81
N SER A 147 -11.54 -14.66 5.74
CA SER A 147 -11.07 -14.95 7.09
C SER A 147 -11.73 -13.97 8.07
N GLU A 148 -11.84 -14.37 9.34
CA GLU A 148 -12.34 -13.51 10.43
C GLU A 148 -11.32 -12.43 10.83
N CYS A 149 -10.08 -12.52 10.33
CA CYS A 149 -9.00 -11.57 10.61
C CYS A 149 -9.05 -10.31 9.72
N LEU A 150 -8.24 -9.31 10.07
CA LEU A 150 -7.93 -8.18 9.20
C LEU A 150 -6.85 -8.56 8.17
N HIS A 151 -6.82 -7.83 7.05
CA HIS A 151 -5.81 -7.94 6.01
C HIS A 151 -5.19 -6.58 5.71
N ALA A 152 -3.93 -6.59 5.30
CA ALA A 152 -3.19 -5.42 4.85
C ALA A 152 -2.66 -5.63 3.43
N GLU A 153 -2.89 -4.65 2.56
CA GLU A 153 -2.36 -4.60 1.18
C GLU A 153 -2.01 -3.16 0.82
N CYS A 154 -1.20 -2.95 -0.23
CA CYS A 154 -0.72 -1.61 -0.59
C CYS A 154 -1.14 -1.17 -1.99
N ILE A 155 -1.55 0.09 -2.11
CA ILE A 155 -1.77 0.80 -3.37
C ILE A 155 -0.47 1.53 -3.72
N VAL A 156 0.17 1.14 -4.83
CA VAL A 156 1.53 1.58 -5.19
C VAL A 156 1.60 2.34 -6.51
N GLY A 157 0.54 2.26 -7.33
CA GLY A 157 0.45 2.99 -8.57
C GLY A 157 -0.95 3.05 -9.14
N TYR A 158 -1.14 3.93 -10.13
CA TYR A 158 -2.38 4.13 -10.85
C TYR A 158 -2.11 4.41 -12.32
N ASP A 159 -2.98 3.88 -13.17
CA ASP A 159 -2.96 4.07 -14.62
C ASP A 159 -4.36 4.45 -15.12
N SER A 160 -4.50 5.73 -15.49
CA SER A 160 -5.77 6.30 -15.97
C SER A 160 -6.16 5.80 -17.37
N GLU A 161 -5.21 5.33 -18.19
CA GLU A 161 -5.51 4.88 -19.56
C GLU A 161 -6.30 3.56 -19.55
N VAL A 162 -5.94 2.67 -18.62
CA VAL A 162 -6.58 1.36 -18.49
C VAL A 162 -7.53 1.26 -17.30
N LYS A 163 -7.67 2.32 -16.49
CA LYS A 163 -8.50 2.39 -15.28
C LYS A 163 -8.15 1.25 -14.30
N LYS A 164 -6.87 1.17 -13.96
CA LYS A 164 -6.32 0.16 -13.05
C LYS A 164 -5.41 0.75 -11.99
N VAL A 165 -5.38 0.06 -10.87
CA VAL A 165 -4.53 0.35 -9.72
C VAL A 165 -3.48 -0.76 -9.60
N LEU A 166 -2.23 -0.39 -9.38
CA LEU A 166 -1.17 -1.35 -9.07
C LEU A 166 -1.20 -1.67 -7.58
N ILE A 167 -1.52 -2.93 -7.26
CA ILE A 167 -1.68 -3.45 -5.91
C ILE A 167 -0.53 -4.38 -5.55
N TYR A 168 0.02 -4.17 -4.35
CA TYR A 168 0.99 -5.05 -3.71
C TYR A 168 0.26 -5.75 -2.56
N ASP A 169 -0.35 -6.89 -2.88
CA ASP A 169 -0.98 -7.79 -1.92
C ASP A 169 -0.03 -8.96 -1.65
N SER A 170 0.41 -9.11 -0.39
CA SER A 170 1.38 -10.15 -0.01
C SER A 170 0.83 -11.57 -0.12
N MET A 171 -0.49 -11.74 -0.26
CA MET A 171 -1.12 -13.01 -0.61
C MET A 171 -0.82 -13.45 -2.06
N ASN A 172 -0.37 -12.54 -2.91
CA ASN A 172 -0.01 -12.84 -4.28
C ASN A 172 1.48 -13.20 -4.39
N THR A 173 1.86 -13.73 -5.55
CA THR A 173 3.26 -14.04 -5.88
C THR A 173 4.00 -12.84 -6.48
N SER A 174 3.28 -11.83 -6.96
CA SER A 174 3.82 -10.60 -7.54
C SER A 174 2.82 -9.43 -7.45
N PRO A 175 3.26 -8.18 -7.69
CA PRO A 175 2.35 -7.06 -7.89
C PRO A 175 1.35 -7.29 -9.03
N GLU A 176 0.14 -6.74 -8.89
CA GLU A 176 -0.94 -6.92 -9.87
C GLU A 176 -1.64 -5.61 -10.21
N TRP A 177 -1.95 -5.41 -11.50
CA TRP A 177 -2.83 -4.34 -11.95
C TRP A 177 -4.28 -4.79 -11.86
N GLN A 178 -4.99 -4.29 -10.86
CA GLN A 178 -6.39 -4.64 -10.58
C GLN A 178 -7.31 -3.53 -11.09
N SER A 179 -8.55 -3.86 -11.45
CA SER A 179 -9.50 -2.87 -11.97
C SER A 179 -9.93 -1.88 -10.88
N ASN A 180 -10.36 -0.68 -11.28
CA ASN A 180 -10.84 0.31 -10.32
C ASN A 180 -11.98 -0.21 -9.44
N ILE A 181 -12.94 -0.94 -10.02
CA ILE A 181 -14.07 -1.50 -9.27
C ILE A 181 -13.61 -2.54 -8.23
N ASP A 182 -12.67 -3.42 -8.59
CA ASP A 182 -12.18 -4.44 -7.64
C ASP A 182 -11.50 -3.80 -6.42
N VAL A 183 -10.75 -2.71 -6.65
CA VAL A 183 -10.09 -1.97 -5.56
C VAL A 183 -11.09 -1.13 -4.77
N TYR A 184 -12.10 -0.57 -5.43
CA TYR A 184 -13.20 0.13 -4.78
C TYR A 184 -13.99 -0.79 -3.84
N ASP A 185 -14.26 -2.04 -4.26
CA ASP A 185 -14.92 -3.05 -3.43
C ASP A 185 -14.06 -3.42 -2.20
N LYS A 186 -12.73 -3.48 -2.35
CA LYS A 186 -11.80 -3.65 -1.22
C LYS A 186 -11.84 -2.48 -0.23
N LEU A 187 -11.91 -1.24 -0.73
CA LEU A 187 -12.09 -0.07 0.12
C LEU A 187 -13.43 -0.08 0.84
N THR A 188 -14.48 -0.57 0.18
CA THR A 188 -15.83 -0.67 0.77
C THR A 188 -15.81 -1.46 2.08
N LEU A 189 -15.03 -2.53 2.16
CA LEU A 189 -14.87 -3.32 3.39
C LEU A 189 -14.27 -2.50 4.55
N ALA A 190 -13.36 -1.57 4.28
CA ALA A 190 -12.70 -0.76 5.32
C ALA A 190 -13.55 0.43 5.78
N PHE A 191 -14.37 0.97 4.89
CA PHE A 191 -15.04 2.25 5.09
C PHE A 191 -16.55 2.17 5.30
N ASN A 192 -17.24 1.16 4.76
CA ASN A 192 -18.69 1.03 4.91
C ASN A 192 -19.05 0.38 6.25
N ASP A 193 -19.99 0.99 6.98
CA ASP A 193 -20.37 0.56 8.33
C ASP A 193 -20.98 -0.85 8.37
N LYS A 194 -21.48 -1.36 7.24
CA LYS A 194 -22.00 -2.73 7.10
C LYS A 194 -20.94 -3.81 7.38
N TYR A 195 -19.66 -3.52 7.13
CA TYR A 195 -18.58 -4.52 7.23
C TYR A 195 -17.63 -4.25 8.40
N LYS A 196 -17.77 -3.11 9.09
CA LYS A 196 -16.92 -2.74 10.22
C LYS A 196 -17.47 -3.38 11.49
N ASN A 197 -16.64 -4.15 12.18
CA ASN A 197 -16.92 -4.66 13.52
C ASN A 197 -16.25 -3.76 14.59
N GLU A 198 -16.43 -4.09 15.88
CA GLU A 198 -15.89 -3.31 17.01
C GLU A 198 -14.36 -3.19 16.98
N ASP A 199 -13.68 -4.18 16.41
CA ASP A 199 -12.22 -4.25 16.30
C ASP A 199 -11.67 -3.56 15.02
N CYS A 200 -12.54 -3.03 14.16
CA CYS A 200 -12.17 -2.35 12.91
C CYS A 200 -11.79 -0.87 13.08
N SER A 201 -11.45 -0.39 14.29
CA SER A 201 -10.97 0.99 14.50
C SER A 201 -9.69 1.28 13.72
N ILE A 202 -8.83 0.27 13.60
CA ILE A 202 -7.57 0.31 12.84
C ILE A 202 -7.81 0.33 11.32
N CYS A 203 -8.98 -0.04 10.81
CA CYS A 203 -9.24 -0.05 9.38
C CYS A 203 -9.15 1.36 8.76
N GLY A 204 -8.66 1.42 7.53
CA GLY A 204 -8.51 2.65 6.76
C GLY A 204 -7.30 2.67 5.85
N LEU A 205 -7.04 3.84 5.27
CA LEU A 205 -5.89 4.11 4.41
C LEU A 205 -4.81 4.85 5.20
N TYR A 206 -3.59 4.34 5.10
CA TYR A 206 -2.42 4.85 5.80
C TYR A 206 -1.31 5.21 4.80
N TYR A 207 -0.44 6.13 5.20
CA TYR A 207 0.73 6.52 4.43
C TYR A 207 1.95 6.69 5.34
N ASP A 208 3.13 6.78 4.73
CA ASP A 208 4.37 7.09 5.43
C ASP A 208 4.45 8.59 5.71
N GLY A 209 4.34 8.99 6.99
CA GLY A 209 4.37 10.39 7.42
C GLY A 209 5.69 11.12 7.17
N VAL A 210 6.73 10.41 6.71
CA VAL A 210 8.03 10.98 6.29
C VAL A 210 8.14 11.09 4.76
N TYR A 211 7.13 10.65 4.00
CA TYR A 211 7.14 10.80 2.55
C TYR A 211 7.07 12.28 2.15
N GLU A 212 8.01 12.70 1.31
CA GLU A 212 8.00 14.02 0.68
C GLU A 212 7.79 13.84 -0.83
N PRO A 213 6.77 14.50 -1.42
CA PRO A 213 6.51 14.42 -2.85
C PRO A 213 7.64 15.09 -3.63
N LYS A 214 8.01 14.48 -4.77
CA LYS A 214 8.93 15.13 -5.71
C LYS A 214 8.25 16.39 -6.28
N PRO A 215 8.97 17.53 -6.41
CA PRO A 215 8.40 18.75 -6.95
C PRO A 215 7.79 18.52 -8.33
N LEU A 216 6.55 18.99 -8.55
CA LEU A 216 5.82 18.91 -9.83
C LEU A 216 6.54 19.62 -10.99
N HIS A 217 7.54 20.47 -10.68
CA HIS A 217 8.36 21.18 -11.66
C HIS A 217 9.84 20.92 -11.40
N SER A 218 10.33 19.74 -11.79
CA SER A 218 11.76 19.55 -12.04
C SER A 218 12.12 19.88 -13.49
N SER A 219 11.65 21.02 -14.01
CA SER A 219 12.28 21.66 -15.15
C SER A 219 13.50 22.40 -14.61
N SER A 220 14.66 21.79 -14.84
CA SER A 220 15.99 22.40 -14.73
C SER A 220 15.95 23.90 -15.06
N TRP A 221 15.95 24.74 -14.01
CA TRP A 221 16.29 26.16 -14.12
C TRP A 221 17.75 26.37 -14.60
N LYS A 222 18.51 25.28 -14.81
CA LYS A 222 19.87 25.32 -15.34
C LYS A 222 19.93 25.44 -16.87
N ASP A 223 18.81 25.25 -17.59
CA ASP A 223 18.81 25.34 -19.06
C ASP A 223 18.47 26.75 -19.62
N TRP A 224 18.24 27.74 -18.76
CA TRP A 224 17.90 29.11 -19.18
C TRP A 224 19.00 30.16 -18.91
N CYS A 225 20.10 29.79 -18.25
CA CYS A 225 21.25 30.70 -18.06
C CYS A 225 22.30 30.51 -19.15
N THR A 226 21.91 30.60 -20.41
CA THR A 226 22.82 30.91 -21.52
C THR A 226 22.07 31.79 -22.52
N ILE A 227 22.05 33.08 -22.23
CA ILE A 227 22.25 34.22 -23.14
C ILE A 227 22.26 35.44 -22.22
N LEU A 228 23.45 35.96 -21.96
CA LEU A 228 23.81 37.38 -21.93
C LEU A 228 25.34 37.48 -22.01
#